data_AF-A0A166TL28-F1
#
_entry.id   AF-A0A166TL28-F1
#
_cell.length_a   1.000
_cell.length_b   1.000
_cell.length_c   1.000
_cell.angle_alpha   90.00
_cell.angle_beta   90.00
_cell.angle_gamma   90.00
#
_symmetry.space_group_name_H-M   'P 1'
#
loop_
_entity.id
_entity.type
_entity.pdbx_description
1 polymer ?
#
loop_
_entity_poly.entity_id
_entity_poly.type
_entity_poly.pdbx_seq_one_letter_code
_entity_poly.pdbx_strand_id
1 'polypeptide(L)'
;MTISTLAMVRRAHDSDAVSVLVRGRRAPLDDFDSVATFDAGAIAMHEWKHTYLPLYVTTPTSSGRVRARFDTRTVPDAIEHVKQLLSKRDFEGFWLRYHAGLVNCWHERRVAHLEARFAAIAAETATTFVTWTDETTSANEAIYDEIYEGVIES
;
A
#
# COMPACT_ATOMS: atom_id res chain seq x y z
N MET A 1 -5.94 -25.37 -9.86
CA MET A 1 -6.52 -24.77 -8.65
C MET A 1 -5.79 -23.45 -8.46
N THR A 2 -6.36 -22.36 -8.97
CA THR A 2 -5.74 -21.04 -8.97
C THR A 2 -6.02 -20.40 -7.62
N ILE A 3 -4.97 -20.10 -6.86
CA ILE A 3 -5.11 -19.50 -5.52
C ILE A 3 -5.43 -18.02 -5.75
N SER A 4 -6.49 -17.49 -5.12
CA SER A 4 -6.80 -16.07 -5.21
C SER A 4 -5.64 -15.24 -4.66
N THR A 5 -5.37 -14.07 -5.22
CA THR A 5 -4.25 -13.22 -4.77
C THR A 5 -4.37 -12.85 -3.29
N LEU A 6 -5.60 -12.79 -2.78
CA LEU A 6 -5.90 -12.68 -1.35
C LEU A 6 -5.29 -13.82 -0.51
N ALA A 7 -5.50 -15.06 -0.96
CA ALA A 7 -4.95 -16.24 -0.31
C ALA A 7 -3.43 -16.32 -0.47
N MET A 8 -2.84 -15.73 -1.52
CA MET A 8 -1.38 -15.60 -1.66
C MET A 8 -0.80 -14.60 -0.66
N VAL A 9 -1.43 -13.43 -0.50
CA VAL A 9 -1.01 -12.44 0.51
C VAL A 9 -1.17 -13.02 1.92
N ARG A 10 -2.25 -13.76 2.21
CA ARG A 10 -2.39 -14.48 3.49
C ARG A 10 -1.30 -15.50 3.70
N ARG A 11 -0.93 -16.29 2.69
CA ARG A 11 0.19 -17.23 2.81
C ARG A 11 1.51 -16.54 3.06
N ALA A 12 1.76 -15.39 2.44
CA ALA A 12 2.97 -14.63 2.68
C ALA A 12 3.02 -14.11 4.13
N HIS A 13 1.87 -13.63 4.64
CA HIS A 13 1.72 -13.29 6.05
C HIS A 13 1.97 -14.51 6.97
N ASP A 14 1.37 -15.66 6.66
CA ASP A 14 1.58 -16.92 7.40
C ASP A 14 3.02 -17.47 7.30
N SER A 15 3.82 -16.97 6.34
CA SER A 15 5.21 -17.35 6.09
C SER A 15 6.21 -16.34 6.68
N ASP A 16 5.75 -15.46 7.58
CA ASP A 16 6.54 -14.40 8.22
C ASP A 16 7.21 -13.41 7.23
N ALA A 17 6.67 -13.26 6.01
CA ALA A 17 7.17 -12.26 5.08
C ALA A 17 6.89 -10.84 5.62
N VAL A 18 7.93 -10.01 5.64
CA VAL A 18 7.86 -8.63 6.13
C VAL A 18 7.38 -7.70 5.03
N SER A 19 7.75 -7.98 3.78
CA SER A 19 7.38 -7.18 2.61
C SER A 19 7.04 -8.05 1.39
N VAL A 20 5.92 -7.72 0.74
CA VAL A 20 5.39 -8.48 -0.40
C VAL A 20 5.05 -7.53 -1.55
N LEU A 21 5.51 -7.85 -2.76
CA LEU A 21 5.08 -7.20 -3.99
C LEU A 21 4.07 -8.08 -4.72
N VAL A 22 2.94 -7.47 -5.10
CA VAL A 22 1.90 -8.12 -5.91
C VAL A 22 1.72 -7.36 -7.21
N ARG A 23 1.99 -8.04 -8.34
CA ARG A 23 1.74 -7.56 -9.69
C ARG A 23 0.41 -8.10 -10.22
N GLY A 24 -0.59 -7.23 -10.31
CA GLY A 24 -1.92 -7.56 -10.81
C GLY A 24 -2.79 -6.33 -11.03
N ARG A 25 -3.88 -6.49 -11.79
CA ARG A 25 -4.74 -5.38 -12.25
C ARG A 25 -5.24 -4.40 -11.15
N ARG A 26 -5.64 -4.87 -9.96
CA ARG A 26 -6.23 -4.06 -8.87
C ARG A 26 -6.09 -4.73 -7.51
N ALA A 27 -5.75 -3.96 -6.47
CA ALA A 27 -5.84 -4.44 -5.10
C ALA A 27 -7.31 -4.76 -4.70
N PRO A 28 -7.55 -5.77 -3.84
CA PRO A 28 -8.86 -6.01 -3.26
C PRO A 28 -9.37 -4.77 -2.53
N LEU A 29 -10.64 -4.42 -2.75
CA LEU A 29 -11.21 -3.21 -2.18
C LEU A 29 -11.51 -3.34 -0.68
N ASP A 30 -11.93 -4.51 -0.19
CA ASP A 30 -12.71 -4.54 1.06
C ASP A 30 -12.47 -5.67 2.08
N ASP A 31 -11.49 -6.57 1.93
CA ASP A 31 -11.56 -7.86 2.66
C ASP A 31 -10.75 -8.03 3.96
N PHE A 32 -10.37 -6.97 4.67
CA PHE A 32 -9.73 -7.14 5.99
C PHE A 32 -10.10 -6.07 7.01
N ASP A 33 -10.65 -6.54 8.14
CA ASP A 33 -10.89 -5.76 9.35
C ASP A 33 -9.59 -5.48 10.13
N SER A 34 -8.48 -6.12 9.75
CA SER A 34 -7.15 -6.07 10.37
C SER A 34 -6.08 -5.38 9.52
N VAL A 35 -6.41 -4.84 8.34
CA VAL A 35 -5.43 -4.24 7.42
C VAL A 35 -5.64 -2.74 7.28
N ALA A 36 -4.58 -1.98 7.56
CA ALA A 36 -4.52 -0.57 7.24
C ALA A 36 -4.11 -0.37 5.76
N THR A 37 -4.61 0.67 5.10
CA THR A 37 -4.26 0.96 3.70
C THR A 37 -3.71 2.35 3.52
N PHE A 38 -2.81 2.50 2.55
CA PHE A 38 -2.35 3.76 2.01
C PHE A 38 -2.74 3.84 0.54
N ASP A 39 -3.57 4.83 0.23
CA ASP A 39 -4.17 5.01 -1.08
C ASP A 39 -3.80 6.38 -1.65
N ALA A 40 -3.25 6.38 -2.86
CA ALA A 40 -3.26 7.55 -3.72
C ALA A 40 -4.70 7.81 -4.17
N GLY A 41 -5.22 9.00 -3.90
CA GLY A 41 -6.50 9.41 -4.48
C GLY A 41 -6.41 9.69 -5.97
N ALA A 42 -7.56 9.86 -6.62
CA ALA A 42 -7.62 10.38 -7.98
C ALA A 42 -8.06 11.85 -7.94
N ILE A 43 -7.44 12.70 -8.75
CA ILE A 43 -7.98 14.04 -9.07
C ILE A 43 -8.27 14.04 -10.56
N ALA A 44 -9.47 14.47 -10.94
CA ALA A 44 -9.75 14.80 -12.32
C ALA A 44 -8.78 15.90 -12.75
N MET A 45 -7.87 15.59 -13.69
CA MET A 45 -6.96 16.57 -14.27
C MET A 45 -7.77 17.53 -15.15
N HIS A 46 -8.45 18.48 -14.53
CA HIS A 46 -8.89 19.69 -15.22
C HIS A 46 -7.79 20.71 -15.03
N GLU A 47 -7.05 20.94 -16.11
CA GLU A 47 -5.87 21.78 -16.18
C GLU A 47 -4.61 21.16 -15.56
N TRP A 48 -3.50 21.33 -16.27
CA TRP A 48 -2.15 20.84 -16.01
C TRP A 48 -1.50 21.43 -14.73
N LYS A 49 -2.30 21.84 -13.75
CA LYS A 49 -1.90 22.68 -12.61
C LYS A 49 -2.02 22.00 -11.24
N HIS A 50 -2.55 20.78 -11.15
CA HIS A 50 -2.64 20.09 -9.85
C HIS A 50 -1.54 19.04 -9.69
N THR A 51 -0.39 19.48 -9.14
CA THR A 51 0.75 18.66 -8.73
C THR A 51 0.53 17.91 -7.39
N TYR A 52 -0.70 17.97 -6.85
CA TYR A 52 -0.99 17.61 -5.45
C TYR A 52 -2.07 16.56 -5.37
N LEU A 53 -1.70 15.29 -5.49
CA LEU A 53 -2.58 14.15 -5.22
C LEU A 53 -2.96 14.08 -3.73
N PRO A 54 -4.25 13.94 -3.35
CA PRO A 54 -4.59 13.59 -1.99
C PRO A 54 -4.09 12.17 -1.71
N LEU A 55 -3.50 11.99 -0.53
CA LEU A 55 -3.06 10.71 0.00
C LEU A 55 -4.00 10.34 1.12
N TYR A 56 -4.31 9.06 1.25
CA TYR A 56 -5.26 8.60 2.24
C TYR A 56 -4.71 7.44 3.02
N VAL A 57 -4.78 7.53 4.33
CA VAL A 57 -4.56 6.40 5.23
C VAL A 57 -5.92 5.94 5.73
N THR A 58 -6.28 4.69 5.42
CA THR A 58 -7.54 4.10 5.88
C THR A 58 -7.23 3.09 6.98
N THR A 59 -7.89 3.26 8.12
CA THR A 59 -7.76 2.41 9.30
C THR A 59 -9.08 1.68 9.54
N PRO A 60 -9.08 0.33 9.61
CA PRO A 60 -10.25 -0.40 10.06
C PRO A 60 -10.50 -0.19 11.57
N THR A 61 -11.78 -0.16 11.94
CA THR A 61 -12.27 -0.02 13.31
C THR A 61 -13.42 -0.99 13.55
N SER A 62 -13.77 -1.23 14.81
CA SER A 62 -14.95 -2.04 15.17
C SER A 62 -16.27 -1.50 14.62
N SER A 63 -16.30 -0.23 14.19
CA SER A 63 -17.47 0.46 13.64
C SER A 63 -17.38 0.69 12.12
N GLY A 64 -16.39 0.11 11.43
CA GLY A 64 -16.17 0.30 10.00
C GLY A 64 -14.76 0.79 9.70
N ARG A 65 -14.63 1.93 8.99
CA ARG A 65 -13.33 2.45 8.56
C ARG A 65 -13.24 3.95 8.78
N VAL A 66 -12.07 4.40 9.21
CA VAL A 66 -11.73 5.82 9.33
C VAL A 66 -10.68 6.15 8.30
N ARG A 67 -10.84 7.30 7.62
CA ARG A 67 -9.92 7.74 6.58
C ARG A 67 -9.29 9.07 6.96
N ALA A 68 -7.98 9.09 7.14
CA ALA A 68 -7.19 10.30 7.26
C ALA A 68 -6.73 10.75 5.88
N ARG A 69 -6.83 12.05 5.58
CA ARG A 69 -6.41 12.65 4.31
C ARG A 69 -5.17 13.52 4.53
N PHE A 70 -4.21 13.35 3.63
CA PHE A 70 -2.98 14.13 3.53
C PHE A 70 -2.85 14.66 2.11
N ASP A 71 -1.96 15.63 1.90
CA ASP A 71 -1.60 16.13 0.58
C ASP A 71 -0.14 15.76 0.28
N THR A 72 0.31 15.84 -0.97
CA THR A 72 1.70 15.47 -1.32
C THR A 72 2.76 16.36 -0.65
N ARG A 73 2.40 17.55 -0.15
CA ARG A 73 3.30 18.39 0.65
C ARG A 73 3.50 17.89 2.08
N THR A 74 2.56 17.08 2.57
CA THR A 74 2.53 16.52 3.92
C THR A 74 2.80 15.02 3.92
N VAL A 75 3.58 14.53 2.95
CA VAL A 75 4.06 13.14 2.90
C VAL A 75 4.78 12.72 4.19
N PRO A 76 5.67 13.55 4.77
CA PRO A 76 6.26 13.23 6.06
C PRO A 76 5.21 13.02 7.16
N ASP A 77 4.16 13.83 7.19
CA ASP A 77 3.08 13.70 8.17
C ASP A 77 2.25 12.43 7.93
N ALA A 78 2.04 12.06 6.66
CA ALA A 78 1.36 10.81 6.30
C ALA A 78 2.19 9.58 6.74
N ILE A 79 3.51 9.62 6.55
CA ILE A 79 4.43 8.56 7.01
C ILE A 79 4.41 8.45 8.54
N GLU A 80 4.49 9.58 9.24
CA GLU A 80 4.43 9.60 10.71
C GLU A 80 3.07 9.09 11.22
N HIS A 81 1.98 9.46 10.54
CA HIS A 81 0.66 8.94 10.85
C HIS A 81 0.57 7.42 10.68
N VAL A 82 1.13 6.86 9.58
CA VAL A 82 1.22 5.41 9.39
C VAL A 82 2.03 4.76 10.50
N LYS A 83 3.18 5.33 10.88
CA LYS A 83 4.00 4.80 11.98
C LYS A 83 3.21 4.75 13.31
N GLN A 84 2.57 5.85 13.67
CA GLN A 84 1.75 5.92 14.88
C GLN A 84 0.52 5.02 14.83
N LEU A 85 -0.02 4.78 13.64
CA LEU A 85 -1.13 3.88 13.43
C LEU A 85 -0.70 2.45 13.71
N LEU A 86 0.32 1.98 13.00
CA LEU A 86 0.81 0.59 13.09
C LEU A 86 1.41 0.28 14.47
N SER A 87 1.85 1.29 15.22
CA SER A 87 2.32 1.08 16.60
C SER A 87 1.20 0.92 17.64
N LYS A 88 -0.07 1.20 17.31
CA LYS A 88 -1.16 1.33 18.29
C LYS A 88 -2.17 0.17 18.29
N ARG A 89 -2.09 -0.81 17.37
CA ARG A 89 -3.04 -1.95 17.30
C ARG A 89 -2.43 -3.17 16.60
N ASP A 90 -3.10 -4.32 16.77
CA ASP A 90 -2.83 -5.59 16.10
C ASP A 90 -3.24 -5.55 14.61
N PHE A 91 -2.49 -4.81 13.79
CA PHE A 91 -2.67 -4.87 12.34
C PHE A 91 -1.88 -6.04 11.77
N GLU A 92 -2.55 -6.92 11.03
CA GLU A 92 -1.90 -8.03 10.34
C GLU A 92 -1.12 -7.53 9.11
N GLY A 93 -1.59 -6.45 8.49
CA GLY A 93 -0.97 -5.92 7.28
C GLY A 93 -1.17 -4.43 7.05
N PHE A 94 -0.28 -3.89 6.23
CA PHE A 94 -0.33 -2.52 5.73
C PHE A 94 -0.16 -2.52 4.21
N TRP A 95 -1.16 -2.00 3.49
CA TRP A 95 -1.26 -2.15 2.03
C TRP A 95 -1.15 -0.84 1.28
N LEU A 96 -0.28 -0.80 0.27
CA LEU A 96 -0.18 0.27 -0.73
C LEU A 96 -0.93 -0.13 -2.01
N ARG A 97 -2.14 0.43 -2.24
CA ARG A 97 -3.10 -0.11 -3.24
C ARG A 97 -3.21 0.62 -4.58
N TYR A 98 -2.57 1.78 -4.73
CA TYR A 98 -2.64 2.62 -5.93
C TYR A 98 -1.24 3.04 -6.40
N HIS A 99 -0.32 2.07 -6.42
CA HIS A 99 1.10 2.31 -6.71
C HIS A 99 1.33 2.97 -8.08
N ALA A 100 0.70 2.48 -9.16
CA ALA A 100 0.79 3.09 -10.49
C ALA A 100 0.34 4.56 -10.51
N GLY A 101 -0.70 4.90 -9.74
CA GLY A 101 -1.13 6.29 -9.57
C GLY A 101 -0.06 7.16 -8.90
N LEU A 102 0.62 6.63 -7.88
CA LEU A 102 1.75 7.32 -7.24
C LEU A 102 2.92 7.49 -8.20
N VAL A 103 3.31 6.47 -8.96
CA VAL A 103 4.43 6.57 -9.94
C VAL A 103 4.11 7.54 -11.07
N ASN A 104 2.85 7.61 -11.52
CA ASN A 104 2.45 8.58 -12.53
C ASN A 104 2.52 10.02 -12.01
N CYS A 105 2.16 10.25 -10.75
CA CYS A 105 2.19 11.58 -10.15
C CYS A 105 3.58 11.97 -9.63
N TRP A 106 4.33 11.00 -9.11
CA TRP A 106 5.65 11.16 -8.52
C TRP A 106 6.63 10.25 -9.24
N HIS A 107 7.77 10.79 -9.67
CA HIS A 107 8.84 10.00 -10.27
C HIS A 107 9.12 8.69 -9.49
N GLU A 108 9.31 7.57 -10.19
CA GLU A 108 9.53 6.21 -9.63
C GLU A 108 10.48 6.17 -8.43
N ARG A 109 11.64 6.84 -8.51
CA ARG A 109 12.61 6.95 -7.41
C ARG A 109 12.00 7.48 -6.10
N ARG A 110 11.08 8.45 -6.15
CA ARG A 110 10.42 8.96 -4.94
C ARG A 110 9.48 7.93 -4.33
N VAL A 111 8.78 7.18 -5.18
CA VAL A 111 7.92 6.08 -4.73
C VAL A 111 8.76 4.97 -4.12
N ALA A 112 9.89 4.60 -4.73
CA ALA A 112 10.83 3.62 -4.17
C ALA A 112 11.35 3.98 -2.77
N HIS A 113 11.58 5.27 -2.49
CA HIS A 113 11.96 5.74 -1.15
C HIS A 113 10.80 5.64 -0.16
N LEU A 114 9.57 5.93 -0.60
CA LEU A 114 8.37 5.76 0.22
C LEU A 114 8.15 4.28 0.57
N GLU A 115 8.25 3.39 -0.42
CA GLU A 115 8.14 1.95 -0.24
C GLU A 115 9.16 1.43 0.77
N ALA A 116 10.44 1.82 0.62
CA ALA A 116 11.49 1.45 1.58
C ALA A 116 11.18 1.96 3.00
N ARG A 117 10.63 3.18 3.12
CA ARG A 117 10.26 3.72 4.43
C ARG A 117 9.09 2.98 5.06
N PHE A 118 8.09 2.60 4.27
CA PHE A 118 6.96 1.80 4.75
C PHE A 118 7.35 0.38 5.12
N ALA A 119 8.18 -0.29 4.32
CA ALA A 119 8.74 -1.59 4.65
C ALA A 119 9.48 -1.56 6.00
N ALA A 120 10.31 -0.53 6.23
CA ALA A 120 11.01 -0.36 7.51
C ALA A 120 10.03 -0.15 8.70
N ILE A 121 8.98 0.66 8.53
CA ILE A 121 7.97 0.87 9.57
C ILE A 121 7.22 -0.44 9.86
N ALA A 122 6.85 -1.19 8.82
CA ALA A 122 6.15 -2.45 8.95
C ALA A 122 7.01 -3.48 9.70
N ALA A 123 8.31 -3.56 9.37
CA ALA A 123 9.29 -4.36 10.12
C ALA A 123 9.39 -3.94 11.61
N GLU A 124 9.49 -2.64 11.89
CA GLU A 124 9.54 -2.08 13.26
C GLU A 124 8.27 -2.42 14.08
N THR A 125 7.15 -2.66 13.42
CA THR A 125 5.83 -2.88 14.03
C THR A 125 5.32 -4.32 13.86
N ALA A 126 6.16 -5.24 13.37
CA ALA A 126 5.80 -6.62 13.08
C ALA A 126 4.52 -6.77 12.23
N THR A 127 4.34 -5.85 11.27
CA THR A 127 3.23 -5.84 10.31
C THR A 127 3.75 -6.24 8.93
N THR A 128 2.98 -6.98 8.13
CA THR A 128 3.37 -7.27 6.74
C THR A 128 3.05 -6.07 5.83
N PHE A 129 4.07 -5.54 5.14
CA PHE A 129 3.90 -4.52 4.11
C PHE A 129 3.58 -5.16 2.75
N VAL A 130 2.48 -4.75 2.12
CA VAL A 130 2.08 -5.25 0.80
C VAL A 130 1.98 -4.10 -0.20
N THR A 131 2.67 -4.19 -1.32
CA THR A 131 2.50 -3.26 -2.43
C THR A 131 1.77 -3.92 -3.58
N TRP A 132 0.70 -3.27 -4.06
CA TRP A 132 -0.04 -3.68 -5.24
C TRP A 132 0.26 -2.74 -6.41
N THR A 133 0.75 -3.31 -7.51
CA THR A 133 1.06 -2.58 -8.75
C THR A 133 0.59 -3.36 -9.98
N ASP A 134 0.49 -2.68 -11.13
CA ASP A 134 0.29 -3.37 -12.41
C ASP A 134 1.61 -3.97 -12.93
N GLU A 135 1.51 -4.82 -13.96
CA GLU A 135 2.63 -5.54 -14.56
C GLU A 135 3.68 -4.63 -15.21
N THR A 136 3.34 -3.36 -15.49
CA THR A 136 4.14 -2.44 -16.29
C THR A 136 4.83 -1.35 -15.48
N THR A 137 4.36 -1.10 -14.26
CA THR A 137 4.84 -0.01 -13.41
C THR A 137 6.03 -0.47 -12.57
N SER A 138 7.16 0.25 -12.68
CA SER A 138 8.38 0.04 -11.89
C SER A 138 8.12 0.07 -10.38
N ALA A 139 8.49 -0.98 -9.65
CA ALA A 139 8.49 -1.02 -8.18
C ALA A 139 9.93 -1.26 -7.66
N ASN A 140 10.19 -0.93 -6.39
CA ASN A 140 11.50 -1.19 -5.79
C ASN A 140 11.69 -2.68 -5.41
N GLU A 141 11.91 -3.55 -6.38
CA GLU A 141 11.98 -5.01 -6.17
C GLU A 141 12.95 -5.46 -5.05
N ALA A 142 14.01 -4.69 -4.81
CA ALA A 142 15.06 -5.04 -3.85
C ALA A 142 14.61 -5.03 -2.37
N ILE A 143 13.43 -4.51 -2.04
CA ILE A 143 12.94 -4.45 -0.65
C ILE A 143 11.94 -5.55 -0.30
N TYR A 144 11.52 -6.36 -1.26
CA TYR A 144 10.47 -7.35 -1.07
C TYR A 144 11.07 -8.73 -0.82
N ASP A 145 10.60 -9.41 0.22
CA ASP A 145 10.97 -10.79 0.51
C ASP A 145 10.36 -11.74 -0.53
N GLU A 146 9.14 -11.43 -0.96
CA GLU A 146 8.35 -12.23 -1.89
C GLU A 146 7.73 -11.37 -2.99
N ILE A 147 7.75 -11.88 -4.23
CA ILE A 147 7.16 -11.24 -5.41
C ILE A 147 6.17 -12.21 -6.04
N TYR A 148 4.92 -11.76 -6.19
CA TYR A 148 3.86 -12.52 -6.84
C TYR A 148 3.40 -11.86 -8.13
N GLU A 149 3.36 -12.66 -9.20
CA GLU A 149 2.88 -12.25 -10.51
C GLU A 149 1.65 -13.09 -10.87
N GLY A 150 0.51 -12.48 -11.23
CA GLY A 150 -0.59 -13.26 -11.82
C GLY A 150 -2.03 -12.78 -11.64
N VAL A 151 -2.87 -13.36 -12.50
CA VAL A 151 -4.20 -12.92 -12.96
C VAL A 151 -5.24 -12.82 -11.84
N ILE A 152 -5.82 -11.62 -11.73
CA ILE A 152 -7.01 -11.34 -10.93
C ILE A 152 -8.23 -11.74 -11.76
N GLU A 153 -8.92 -12.81 -11.37
CA GLU A 153 -10.30 -12.99 -11.82
C GLU A 153 -11.24 -12.22 -10.88
N SER A 154 -12.14 -11.48 -11.52
CA SER A 154 -13.20 -10.64 -10.99
C SER A 154 -14.25 -11.40 -10.20
#